data_AF-A0AAV0VWU8-F1
#
_entry.id   AF-A0AAV0VWU8-F1
#
_cell.length_a   1.000
_cell.length_b   1.000
_cell.length_c   1.000
_cell.angle_alpha   90.00
_cell.angle_beta   90.00
_cell.angle_gamma   90.00
#
_symmetry.space_group_name_H-M   'P 1'
#
loop_
_entity.id
_entity.type
_entity.pdbx_description
1 polymer ?
#
loop_
_entity_poly.entity_id
_entity_poly.type
_entity_poly.pdbx_seq_one_letter_code
_entity_poly.pdbx_strand_id
1 'polypeptide(L)'
;MSDSLSALISLQDQYPQNELIQLIKECISSSKNKFNFMWVPSHVCIPGSEKSDLMAEEAVTSGSTPSITKTIAKAQKRILT
;
A
#
# COMPACT_ATOMS: atom_id res chain seq x y z
N MET A 1 -2.24 -8.30 -3.60
CA MET A 1 -3.51 -8.21 -4.34
C MET A 1 -4.22 -6.96 -3.85
N SER A 2 -4.83 -6.19 -4.74
CA SER A 2 -5.59 -4.98 -4.40
C SER A 2 -6.72 -4.81 -5.40
N ASP A 3 -7.82 -4.20 -4.96
CA ASP A 3 -8.97 -3.84 -5.79
C ASP A 3 -8.89 -2.42 -6.38
N SER A 4 -7.89 -1.64 -5.96
CA SER A 4 -7.65 -0.30 -6.49
C SER A 4 -6.94 -0.36 -7.85
N LEU A 5 -7.74 -0.30 -8.92
CA LEU A 5 -7.21 -0.21 -10.29
C LEU A 5 -6.37 1.06 -10.48
N SER A 6 -6.78 2.17 -9.88
CA SER A 6 -6.04 3.44 -9.94
C SER A 6 -4.67 3.36 -9.29
N ALA A 7 -4.55 2.66 -8.15
CA ALA A 7 -3.25 2.42 -7.51
C ALA A 7 -2.33 1.58 -8.41
N LEU A 8 -2.87 0.52 -9.04
CA LEU A 8 -2.09 -0.31 -9.95
C LEU A 8 -1.59 0.48 -11.17
N ILE A 9 -2.45 1.28 -11.79
CA ILE A 9 -2.09 2.14 -12.92
C ILE A 9 -1.01 3.15 -12.51
N SER A 10 -1.16 3.77 -11.34
CA SER A 10 -0.18 4.75 -10.82
C SER A 10 1.19 4.12 -10.57
N LEU A 11 1.25 2.85 -10.16
CA LEU A 11 2.52 2.14 -9.98
C LEU A 11 3.18 1.74 -11.31
N GLN A 12 2.40 1.59 -12.38
CA GLN A 12 2.93 1.32 -13.73
C GLN A 12 3.55 2.55 -14.38
N ASP A 13 3.14 3.77 -14.00
CA ASP A 13 3.74 5.00 -14.50
C ASP A 13 5.24 5.04 -14.21
N GLN A 14 6.07 5.16 -15.25
CA GLN A 14 7.53 5.18 -15.10
C GLN A 14 8.03 6.41 -14.36
N TYR A 15 7.32 7.54 -14.44
CA TYR A 15 7.74 8.84 -13.90
C TYR A 15 6.66 9.49 -13.03
N PRO A 16 6.26 8.84 -11.92
CA PRO A 16 5.17 9.32 -11.09
C PRO A 16 5.53 10.65 -10.44
N GLN A 17 4.66 11.65 -10.58
CA GLN A 17 4.82 12.95 -9.91
C GLN A 17 4.32 12.94 -8.46
N ASN A 18 3.51 11.93 -8.11
CA ASN A 18 2.96 11.79 -6.77
C ASN A 18 4.02 11.24 -5.80
N GLU A 19 4.35 12.01 -4.76
CA GLU A 19 5.35 11.65 -3.74
C GLU A 19 5.07 10.30 -3.06
N LEU A 20 3.80 9.98 -2.80
CA LEU A 20 3.43 8.71 -2.18
C LEU A 20 3.70 7.52 -3.11
N ILE A 21 3.48 7.67 -4.42
CA ILE A 21 3.82 6.63 -5.41
C ILE A 21 5.34 6.48 -5.53
N GLN A 22 6.09 7.57 -5.50
CA GLN A 22 7.55 7.54 -5.48
C GLN A 22 8.08 6.77 -4.26
N LEU A 23 7.55 7.07 -3.07
CA LEU A 23 7.91 6.37 -1.83
C LEU A 23 7.57 4.88 -1.88
N ILE A 24 6.40 4.51 -2.42
CA ILE A 24 6.04 3.09 -2.59
C ILE A 24 7.03 2.39 -3.52
N LYS A 25 7.39 3.01 -4.66
CA LYS A 25 8.39 2.47 -5.58
C LYS A 25 9.77 2.33 -4.95
N GLU A 26 10.20 3.31 -4.17
CA GLU A 26 11.45 3.24 -3.42
C GLU A 26 11.44 2.06 -2.44
N CYS A 27 10.36 1.87 -1.68
CA CYS A 27 10.18 0.74 -0.77
C CYS A 27 10.21 -0.61 -1.49
N ILE A 28 9.59 -0.70 -2.68
CA ILE A 28 9.63 -1.92 -3.51
C ILE A 28 11.06 -2.17 -4.00
N SER A 29 11.74 -1.13 -4.52
CA SER A 29 13.06 -1.25 -5.13
C SER A 29 14.18 -1.56 -4.13
N SER A 30 14.06 -1.09 -2.89
CA SER A 30 15.01 -1.36 -1.80
C SER A 30 14.82 -2.74 -1.17
N SER A 31 13.71 -3.41 -1.45
CA SER A 31 13.44 -4.74 -0.95
C SER A 31 14.13 -5.82 -1.80
N LYS A 32 14.60 -6.89 -1.16
CA LYS A 32 15.15 -8.08 -1.86
C LYS A 32 14.05 -9.01 -2.39
N ASN A 33 12.78 -8.74 -2.07
CA ASN A 33 11.66 -9.59 -2.45
C ASN A 33 11.23 -9.31 -3.89
N LYS A 34 10.71 -10.35 -4.56
CA LYS A 34 10.01 -10.18 -5.83
C LYS A 34 8.55 -9.86 -5.56
N PHE A 35 8.04 -8.81 -6.18
CA PHE A 35 6.64 -8.39 -6.05
C PHE A 35 5.90 -8.68 -7.35
N ASN A 36 4.76 -9.35 -7.24
CA ASN A 36 3.79 -9.48 -8.31
C ASN A 36 2.53 -8.72 -7.91
N PHE A 37 2.14 -7.75 -8.72
CA PHE A 37 0.92 -6.99 -8.51
C PHE A 37 -0.23 -7.65 -9.27
N MET A 38 -1.37 -7.81 -8.60
CA MET A 38 -2.57 -8.38 -9.17
C MET A 38 -3.76 -7.54 -8.71
N TRP A 39 -4.51 -7.06 -9.70
CA TRP A 39 -5.80 -6.44 -9.48
C TRP A 39 -6.87 -7.52 -9.32
N VAL A 40 -7.79 -7.29 -8.39
CA VAL A 40 -8.98 -8.12 -8.18
C VAL A 40 -10.21 -7.23 -8.11
N PRO A 41 -11.39 -7.66 -8.60
CA PRO A 41 -12.61 -6.91 -8.36
C PRO A 41 -12.93 -6.88 -6.86
N SER A 42 -13.50 -5.77 -6.38
CA SER A 42 -13.92 -5.64 -4.99
C SER A 42 -15.18 -6.46 -4.69
N HIS A 43 -15.37 -6.86 -3.44
CA HIS A 43 -16.59 -7.54 -2.94
C HIS A 43 -17.02 -8.82 -3.67
N VAL A 44 -16.08 -9.61 -4.18
CA VAL A 44 -16.35 -10.92 -4.82
C VAL A 44 -16.03 -12.12 -3.92
N CYS A 45 -16.12 -11.97 -2.59
CA CYS A 45 -15.85 -13.04 -1.63
C CYS A 45 -14.42 -13.60 -1.69
N ILE A 46 -13.41 -12.76 -1.97
CA ILE A 46 -11.99 -13.14 -1.82
C ILE A 46 -11.59 -12.87 -0.37
N PRO A 47 -11.40 -13.91 0.47
CA PRO A 47 -11.32 -13.72 1.93
C PRO A 47 -10.16 -12.83 2.38
N GLY A 48 -9.05 -12.86 1.64
CA GLY A 48 -7.88 -12.03 1.94
C GLY A 48 -8.08 -10.55 1.59
N SER A 49 -8.85 -10.24 0.55
CA SER A 49 -9.18 -8.87 0.16
C SER A 49 -10.19 -8.29 1.14
N GLU A 50 -11.28 -9.02 1.40
CA GLU A 50 -12.36 -8.54 2.28
C GLU A 50 -11.87 -8.28 3.70
N LYS A 51 -10.95 -9.10 4.21
CA LYS A 51 -10.33 -8.86 5.51
C LYS A 51 -9.53 -7.54 5.54
N SER A 52 -8.87 -7.19 4.43
CA SER A 52 -8.15 -5.91 4.31
C SER A 52 -9.13 -4.74 4.31
N ASP A 53 -10.24 -4.87 3.61
CA ASP A 53 -11.26 -3.82 3.49
C ASP A 53 -11.92 -3.54 4.86
N LEU A 54 -12.29 -4.60 5.58
CA LEU A 54 -12.84 -4.50 6.94
C LEU A 54 -11.88 -3.81 7.91
N MET A 55 -10.59 -4.13 7.84
CA MET A 55 -9.58 -3.48 8.68
C MET A 55 -9.41 -1.99 8.35
N ALA A 56 -9.49 -1.65 7.06
CA ALA A 56 -9.43 -0.25 6.63
C ALA A 56 -10.67 0.53 7.11
N GLU A 57 -11.86 -0.06 7.01
CA GLU A 57 -13.11 0.51 7.51
C GLU A 57 -13.07 0.72 9.03
N GLU A 58 -12.58 -0.26 9.79
CA GLU A 58 -12.42 -0.17 11.24
C GLU A 58 -11.43 0.94 11.64
N ALA A 59 -10.31 1.06 10.93
CA ALA A 59 -9.31 2.10 11.19
C ALA A 59 -9.87 3.51 10.97
N VAL A 60 -10.67 3.70 9.91
CA VAL A 60 -11.34 4.99 9.64
C VAL A 60 -12.41 5.27 10.70
N THR A 61 -13.19 4.26 11.09
CA THR A 61 -14.30 4.39 12.04
C THR A 61 -13.82 4.64 13.48
N SER A 62 -12.67 4.07 13.86
CA SER A 62 -12.09 4.23 15.20
C SER A 62 -11.46 5.60 15.47
N GLY A 63 -11.32 6.46 14.45
CA GLY A 63 -10.74 7.80 14.58
C GLY A 63 -9.24 7.83 14.89
N SER A 64 -8.57 6.67 14.87
CA SER A 64 -7.12 6.56 15.02
C SER A 64 -6.45 6.84 13.68
N THR A 65 -6.25 8.12 13.34
CA THR A 65 -5.46 8.49 12.17
C THR A 65 -3.97 8.46 12.51
N PRO A 66 -3.17 7.50 12.00
CA PRO A 66 -1.73 7.57 12.15
C PRO A 66 -1.20 8.79 11.40
N SER A 67 -0.49 9.67 12.10
CA SER A 67 0.23 10.78 11.48
C SER A 67 1.23 10.23 10.46
N ILE A 68 1.11 10.65 9.19
CA ILE A 68 1.92 10.22 8.03
C ILE A 68 3.42 10.23 8.36
N THR A 69 3.89 11.19 9.16
CA THR A 69 5.29 11.35 9.55
C THR A 69 5.84 10.20 10.38
N LYS A 70 5.02 9.52 11.20
CA LYS A 70 5.46 8.41 12.05
C LYS A 70 5.72 7.12 11.25
N THR A 71 5.08 6.97 10.10
CA THR A 71 5.17 5.75 9.27
C THR A 71 6.46 5.71 8.45
N ILE A 72 6.92 6.86 7.93
CA ILE A 72 8.17 6.99 7.18
C ILE A 72 9.39 6.64 8.06
N ALA A 73 9.42 7.16 9.30
CA ALA A 73 10.49 6.89 10.25
C ALA A 73 10.57 5.41 10.69
N LYS A 74 9.42 4.72 10.80
CA LYS A 74 9.37 3.30 11.20
C LYS A 74 9.78 2.35 10.06
N ALA A 75 9.48 2.71 8.80
CA ALA A 75 9.93 1.98 7.63
C ALA A 75 11.45 2.06 7.45
N GLN A 76 12.03 3.27 7.60
CA GLN A 76 13.49 3.48 7.55
C GLN A 76 14.23 2.71 8.66
N LYS A 77 13.69 2.67 9.88
CA LYS A 77 14.30 1.94 11.01
C LYS A 77 14.36 0.42 10.80
N ARG A 78 13.44 -0.15 10.02
CA ARG A 78 13.39 -1.59 9.71
C ARG A 78 14.32 -2.01 8.57
N ILE A 79 14.81 -1.06 7.77
CA ILE A 79 15.74 -1.33 6.65
C ILE A 79 17.21 -1.34 7.15
N LEU A 80 17.49 -0.76 8.32
CA LEU A 80 18.83 -0.63 8.90
C LEU A 80 19.14 -1.64 10.02
N THR A 81 18.31 -2.68 10.21
CA THR A 81 18.55 -3.78 11.18
C THR A 81 18.43 -5.11 10.47
#